data_AF-A0A6P2F2C4-F1
#
_entry.id   AF-A0A6P2F2C4-F1
#
_cell.length_a   1.000
_cell.length_b   1.000
_cell.length_c   1.000
_cell.angle_alpha   90.00
_cell.angle_beta   90.00
_cell.angle_gamma   90.00
#
_symmetry.space_group_name_H-M   'P 1'
#
loop_
_entity.id
_entity.type
_entity.pdbx_description
1 polymer ?
#
loop_
_entity_poly.entity_id
_entity_poly.type
_entity_poly.pdbx_seq_one_letter_code
_entity_poly.pdbx_strand_id
1 'polypeptide(L)'
;MAQEADNLDRAADLTRALAEAQIAAVRRQVKPEQVQNPDGTWPIVACIECDADLGQRLALGKIRCVTCQDLRERGGVRQWPR
;
A
#
# COMPACT_ATOMS: atom_id res chain seq x y z
N MET A 1 25.80 -16.20 16.36
CA MET A 1 24.44 -16.53 16.85
C MET A 1 24.26 -15.73 18.12
N ALA A 2 23.32 -14.79 18.15
CA ALA A 2 23.03 -14.06 19.39
C ALA A 2 22.45 -15.09 20.37
N GLN A 3 23.13 -15.27 21.50
CA GLN A 3 22.66 -16.14 22.56
C GLN A 3 21.65 -15.34 23.37
N GLU A 4 20.37 -15.71 23.30
CA GLU A 4 19.30 -15.12 24.13
C GLU A 4 19.72 -15.30 25.60
N ALA A 5 20.04 -14.21 26.30
CA ALA A 5 20.56 -14.30 27.66
C ALA A 5 19.44 -14.54 28.68
N ASP A 6 18.22 -14.09 28.36
CA ASP A 6 17.00 -14.39 29.10
C ASP A 6 15.72 -14.32 28.24
N ASN A 7 14.56 -14.46 28.88
CA ASN A 7 13.25 -14.41 28.22
C ASN A 7 12.91 -13.02 27.66
N LEU A 8 13.51 -11.95 28.17
CA LEU A 8 13.29 -10.58 27.71
C LEU A 8 14.01 -10.35 26.38
N ASP A 9 15.23 -10.87 26.23
CA ASP A 9 15.95 -10.84 24.96
C ASP A 9 15.17 -11.55 23.86
N ARG A 10 14.65 -12.75 24.16
CA ARG A 10 13.79 -13.50 23.23
C ARG A 10 12.52 -12.72 22.86
N ALA A 11 11.87 -12.08 23.83
CA ALA A 11 10.68 -11.27 23.57
C ALA A 11 10.99 -10.05 22.69
N ALA A 12 12.15 -9.41 22.90
CA ALA A 12 12.61 -8.29 22.10
C ALA A 12 12.89 -8.71 20.64
N ASP A 13 13.53 -9.86 20.43
CA ASP A 13 13.81 -10.40 19.10
C ASP A 13 12.52 -10.72 18.33
N LEU A 14 11.54 -11.34 18.98
CA LEU A 14 10.23 -11.61 18.39
C LEU A 14 9.51 -10.30 18.03
N THR A 15 9.57 -9.30 18.89
CA THR A 15 8.93 -7.99 18.65
C THR A 15 9.57 -7.29 17.45
N ARG A 16 10.90 -7.32 17.36
CA ARG A 16 11.64 -6.75 16.22
C ARG A 16 11.28 -7.45 14.92
N ALA A 17 11.29 -8.78 14.90
CA ALA A 17 10.93 -9.55 13.71
C ALA A 17 9.50 -9.25 13.24
N LEU A 18 8.55 -9.14 14.18
CA LEU A 18 7.18 -8.76 13.87
C LEU A 18 7.10 -7.34 13.29
N ALA A 19 7.77 -6.37 13.91
CA ALA A 19 7.76 -4.99 13.45
C ALA A 19 8.34 -4.86 12.03
N GLU A 20 9.48 -5.50 11.76
CA GLU A 20 10.11 -5.51 10.44
C GLU A 20 9.19 -6.13 9.37
N ALA A 21 8.52 -7.23 9.70
CA ALA A 21 7.55 -7.86 8.81
C ALA A 21 6.36 -6.95 8.49
N GLN A 22 5.83 -6.23 9.49
CA GLN A 22 4.73 -5.28 9.30
C GLN A 22 5.16 -4.07 8.48
N ILE A 23 6.35 -3.52 8.74
CA ILE A 23 6.94 -2.43 7.94
C ILE A 23 7.07 -2.88 6.48
N ALA A 24 7.57 -4.08 6.22
CA ALA A 24 7.69 -4.62 4.87
C ALA A 24 6.32 -4.84 4.21
N ALA A 25 5.31 -5.27 4.95
CA ALA A 25 3.95 -5.43 4.45
C ALA A 25 3.34 -4.09 4.03
N VAL A 26 3.38 -3.08 4.91
CA VAL A 26 2.87 -1.73 4.63
C VAL A 26 3.63 -1.11 3.45
N ARG A 27 4.97 -1.22 3.42
CA ARG A 27 5.79 -0.73 2.30
C ARG A 27 5.34 -1.31 0.96
N ARG A 28 4.95 -2.58 0.90
CA ARG A 28 4.42 -3.20 -0.33
C ARG A 28 3.06 -2.63 -0.73
N GLN A 29 2.18 -2.36 0.22
CA GLN A 29 0.83 -1.83 -0.05
C GLN A 29 0.87 -0.39 -0.58
N VAL A 30 1.81 0.43 -0.11
CA VAL A 30 1.89 1.85 -0.51
C VAL A 30 2.65 2.09 -1.82
N LYS A 31 3.32 1.07 -2.39
CA LYS A 31 4.11 1.22 -3.62
C LYS A 31 3.30 1.87 -4.76
N PRO A 32 3.97 2.60 -5.67
CA PRO A 32 3.37 3.00 -6.94
C PRO A 32 2.79 1.78 -7.65
N GLU A 33 1.57 1.91 -8.16
CA GLU A 33 0.86 0.91 -8.96
C GLU A 33 1.25 1.01 -10.44
N GLN A 34 1.74 2.18 -10.87
CA GLN A 34 2.27 2.44 -12.19
C GLN A 34 3.55 3.28 -12.12
N VAL A 35 4.35 3.21 -13.19
CA VAL A 35 5.60 3.97 -13.36
C VAL A 35 5.45 4.89 -14.58
N GLN A 36 5.98 6.10 -14.47
CA GLN A 36 5.98 7.07 -15.56
C GLN A 36 6.85 6.57 -16.72
N ASN A 37 6.38 6.77 -17.95
CA ASN A 37 7.13 6.43 -19.15
C ASN A 37 8.38 7.32 -19.30
N PRO A 38 9.38 6.92 -20.10
CA PRO A 38 10.58 7.72 -20.32
C PRO A 38 10.33 9.10 -20.92
N ASP A 39 9.21 9.27 -21.63
CA ASP A 39 8.78 10.55 -22.23
C ASP A 39 8.00 11.45 -21.25
N GLY A 40 7.85 11.04 -19.99
CA GLY A 40 7.11 11.77 -18.97
C GLY A 40 5.60 11.54 -18.99
N THR A 41 5.07 10.70 -19.88
CA THR A 41 3.65 10.35 -19.89
C THR A 41 3.31 9.26 -18.87
N TRP A 42 2.03 9.16 -18.50
CA TRP A 42 1.53 8.11 -17.59
C TRP A 42 0.77 7.05 -18.37
N PRO A 43 0.98 5.74 -18.10
CA PRO A 43 0.22 4.67 -18.74
C PRO A 43 -1.30 4.75 -18.48
N ILE A 44 -1.70 5.14 -17.26
CA ILE A 44 -3.09 5.27 -16.85
C ILE A 44 -3.33 6.67 -16.31
N VAL A 45 -4.10 7.47 -17.04
CA VAL A 45 -4.43 8.88 -16.69
C VAL A 45 -5.80 9.05 -16.04
N ALA A 46 -6.71 8.09 -16.25
CA ALA A 46 -8.05 8.08 -15.68
C ALA A 46 -8.21 6.93 -14.67
N CYS A 47 -9.14 7.10 -13.73
CA CYS A 47 -9.45 6.10 -12.72
C CYS A 47 -9.96 4.81 -13.36
N ILE A 48 -9.33 3.67 -13.05
CA ILE A 48 -9.71 2.37 -13.64
C ILE A 48 -11.12 1.86 -13.25
N GLU A 49 -11.78 2.46 -12.26
CA GLU A 49 -13.10 2.04 -11.78
C GLU A 49 -14.24 2.94 -12.29
N CYS A 50 -13.97 4.24 -12.48
CA CYS A 50 -15.00 5.24 -12.78
C CYS A 50 -14.62 6.26 -13.85
N ASP A 51 -13.45 6.11 -14.47
CA ASP A 51 -12.91 6.95 -15.54
C ASP A 51 -12.71 8.44 -15.18
N ALA A 52 -12.84 8.80 -13.90
CA ALA A 52 -12.55 10.14 -13.43
C ALA A 52 -11.06 10.48 -13.57
N ASP A 53 -10.74 11.73 -13.90
CA ASP A 53 -9.36 12.22 -13.98
C ASP A 53 -8.61 12.02 -12.65
N LEU A 54 -7.37 11.54 -12.73
CA LEU A 54 -6.53 11.25 -11.56
C LEU A 54 -5.79 12.49 -11.04
N GLY A 55 -5.55 13.50 -11.88
CA GLY A 55 -4.87 14.73 -11.50
C GLY A 55 -3.57 14.50 -10.72
N GLN A 56 -3.48 15.05 -9.50
CA GLN A 56 -2.29 14.96 -8.64
C GLN A 56 -1.94 13.51 -8.22
N ARG A 57 -2.88 12.56 -8.31
CA ARG A 57 -2.61 11.16 -7.96
C ARG A 57 -1.67 10.45 -8.93
N LEU A 58 -1.54 10.98 -10.15
CA LEU A 58 -0.55 10.50 -11.12
C LEU A 58 0.86 10.59 -10.56
N ALA A 59 1.23 11.71 -9.93
CA ALA A 59 2.55 11.90 -9.33
C ALA A 59 2.87 10.89 -8.21
N LEU A 60 1.84 10.27 -7.62
CA LEU A 60 1.96 9.20 -6.62
C LEU A 60 2.00 7.79 -7.26
N GLY A 61 1.94 7.71 -8.59
CA GLY A 61 1.86 6.48 -9.36
C GLY A 61 0.63 5.63 -9.04
N LYS A 62 -0.50 6.27 -8.70
CA LYS A 62 -1.76 5.57 -8.38
C LYS A 62 -2.66 5.48 -9.59
N ILE A 63 -3.52 4.46 -9.65
CA ILE A 63 -4.42 4.20 -10.79
C ILE A 63 -5.91 4.39 -10.46
N ARG A 64 -6.25 4.65 -9.19
CA ARG A 64 -7.62 4.94 -8.74
C ARG A 64 -7.73 6.34 -8.17
N CYS A 65 -8.90 6.97 -8.32
CA CYS A 65 -9.23 8.22 -7.64
C CYS A 65 -9.38 7.99 -6.12
N VAL A 66 -9.40 9.08 -5.34
CA VAL A 66 -9.54 9.00 -3.87
C VAL A 66 -10.82 8.26 -3.47
N THR A 67 -11.95 8.57 -4.10
CA THR A 67 -13.24 7.99 -3.76
C THR A 67 -13.28 6.47 -3.99
N CYS A 68 -12.83 6.00 -5.16
CA CYS A 68 -12.80 4.56 -5.45
C CYS A 68 -11.77 3.83 -4.58
N GLN A 69 -10.64 4.47 -4.26
CA GLN A 69 -9.66 3.92 -3.33
C GLN A 69 -10.25 3.78 -1.92
N ASP A 70 -10.92 4.82 -1.41
CA ASP A 70 -11.56 4.83 -0.09
C ASP A 70 -12.68 3.79 -0.01
N LEU A 71 -13.51 3.67 -1.06
CA LEU A 71 -14.52 2.62 -1.16
C LEU A 71 -13.92 1.22 -1.13
N ARG A 72 -12.78 1.00 -1.80
CA ARG A 72 -12.07 -0.29 -1.79
C ARG A 72 -11.46 -0.59 -0.41
N GLU A 73 -10.85 0.41 0.23
CA GLU A 73 -10.23 0.27 1.56
C GLU A 73 -11.28 0.03 2.64
N ARG A 74 -12.39 0.77 2.61
CA ARG A 74 -13.52 0.59 3.54
C ARG A 74 -14.33 -0.68 3.25
N GLY A 75 -14.52 -1.00 1.97
CA GLY A 75 -15.19 -2.22 1.51
C GLY A 75 -14.40 -3.50 1.77
N GLY A 76 -13.11 -3.38 2.14
CA GLY A 76 -12.26 -4.48 2.61
C GLY A 76 -12.72 -5.09 3.94
N VAL A 77 -13.64 -4.45 4.66
CA VAL A 77 -14.44 -5.08 5.73
C VAL A 77 -15.91 -4.66 5.57
N ARG A 78 -16.70 -5.57 4.97
CA ARG A 78 -18.18 -5.63 4.94
C ARG A 78 -18.88 -4.97 3.73
N GLN A 79 -19.01 -5.79 2.68
CA GLN A 79 -20.20 -6.00 1.83
C GLN A 79 -21.46 -5.17 2.19
N TRP A 80 -21.97 -4.39 1.22
CA TRP A 80 -23.35 -3.89 1.17
C TRP A 80 -23.97 -4.23 -0.19
N PRO A 81 -25.17 -4.83 -0.24
CA PRO A 81 -25.81 -5.25 -1.48
C PRO A 81 -26.43 -4.06 -2.21
N ARG A 82 -26.56 -4.19 -3.54
CA ARG A 82 -27.26 -3.25 -4.42
C ARG A 82 -28.74 -3.17 -4.09
#